data_AF-A0A1N7N3D8-F1
#
_entry.id   AF-A0A1N7N3D8-F1
#
_cell.length_a   1.000
_cell.length_b   1.000
_cell.length_c   1.000
_cell.angle_alpha   90.00
_cell.angle_beta   90.00
_cell.angle_gamma   90.00
#
_symmetry.space_group_name_H-M   'P 1'
#
loop_
_entity.id
_entity.type
_entity.pdbx_description
1 polymer ?
#
loop_
_entity_poly.entity_id
_entity_poly.type
_entity_poly.pdbx_seq_one_letter_code
_entity_poly.pdbx_strand_id
1 'polypeptide(L)'
;MRILIHDFAGHPFQVQLSRELARRGHDVTHSWFAGDIGPKGDLQRKPGDADTLEFLPLGRTINYSKANLIRRRQGDVAYGQEVARTIRATRPDIVLCGNSPTEVVSPLLPACKAAGAAFVYWVQDFNGLASRKLLSRRLPVIGDLVGRYYMWLDARHLRASQRVVVISDGFLGETDRMGIARDKIDVIPNWGAISDIPVLDKDTAWRREQGLKRPRIALYSGTLALKHNPELLRTLALALEERGDASVVAVAAGVGAEALAESQRNAPLQSLELRGLQPFERFPEVLGSADILLAVLEREAGSFSVPSKILSYLCAGRPIVLAAPAENLAARIVSDIGAGRVVEPEDAAGFTSAALHFLDDPEAAREAGERARAYAESHFRIDRVADRFEEVFAKARDGQASGRPGEAIG
;
A
#
# COMPACT_ATOMS: atom_id res chain seq x y z
N MET A 1 0.30 23.62 -12.29
CA MET A 1 -0.45 22.66 -13.14
C MET A 1 -1.73 22.30 -12.41
N ARG A 2 -2.78 21.91 -13.13
CA ARG A 2 -3.97 21.24 -12.57
C ARG A 2 -3.72 19.73 -12.59
N ILE A 3 -3.67 19.12 -11.41
CA ILE A 3 -3.28 17.73 -11.21
C ILE A 3 -4.44 17.00 -10.52
N LEU A 4 -4.96 15.97 -11.18
CA LEU A 4 -5.86 15.02 -10.55
C LEU A 4 -5.04 13.81 -10.10
N ILE A 5 -4.93 13.62 -8.78
CA ILE A 5 -4.40 12.39 -8.18
C ILE A 5 -5.59 11.50 -7.86
N HIS A 6 -5.64 10.35 -8.49
CA HIS A 6 -6.62 9.32 -8.23
C HIS A 6 -5.96 8.14 -7.53
N ASP A 7 -6.38 7.90 -6.30
CA ASP A 7 -5.95 6.81 -5.44
C ASP A 7 -7.18 6.05 -4.97
N PHE A 8 -7.41 4.85 -5.50
CA PHE A 8 -8.62 4.09 -5.18
C PHE A 8 -8.80 3.85 -3.67
N ALA A 9 -7.72 3.57 -2.95
CA ALA A 9 -7.78 3.23 -1.52
C ALA A 9 -7.71 4.47 -0.63
N GLY A 10 -6.99 5.52 -1.06
CA GLY A 10 -6.74 6.72 -0.27
C GLY A 10 -5.60 6.52 0.73
N HIS A 11 -4.47 5.95 0.30
CA HIS A 11 -3.30 5.66 1.11
C HIS A 11 -2.56 6.93 1.60
N PRO A 12 -1.98 6.90 2.81
CA PRO A 12 -1.33 8.07 3.42
C PRO A 12 -0.25 8.74 2.57
N PHE A 13 0.61 7.96 1.91
CA PHE A 13 1.73 8.51 1.13
C PHE A 13 1.24 9.31 -0.09
N GLN A 14 0.16 8.87 -0.76
CA GLN A 14 -0.40 9.62 -1.90
C GLN A 14 -1.08 10.91 -1.46
N VAL A 15 -1.73 10.89 -0.30
CA VAL A 15 -2.28 12.08 0.33
C VAL A 15 -1.15 13.07 0.68
N GLN A 16 -0.02 12.58 1.21
CA GLN A 16 1.15 13.42 1.49
C GLN A 16 1.71 14.06 0.21
N LEU A 17 1.77 13.31 -0.90
CA LEU A 17 2.15 13.85 -2.22
C LEU A 17 1.19 14.95 -2.67
N SER A 18 -0.11 14.74 -2.54
CA SER A 18 -1.10 15.76 -2.91
C SER A 18 -0.93 17.06 -2.13
N ARG A 19 -0.70 16.97 -0.80
CA ARG A 19 -0.42 18.15 0.03
C ARG A 19 0.85 18.87 -0.40
N GLU A 20 1.94 18.14 -0.63
CA GLU A 20 3.21 18.74 -1.01
C GLU A 20 3.14 19.40 -2.39
N LEU A 21 2.51 18.77 -3.38
CA LEU A 21 2.31 19.37 -4.70
C LEU A 21 1.46 20.64 -4.64
N ALA A 22 0.40 20.65 -3.82
CA ALA A 22 -0.42 21.85 -3.62
C ALA A 22 0.38 22.97 -2.93
N ARG A 23 1.18 22.62 -1.91
CA ARG A 23 2.10 23.56 -1.23
C ARG A 23 3.12 24.18 -2.19
N ARG A 24 3.51 23.46 -3.25
CA ARG A 24 4.39 23.94 -4.34
C ARG A 24 3.68 24.80 -5.38
N GLY A 25 2.39 25.13 -5.18
CA GLY A 25 1.62 26.01 -6.04
C GLY A 25 0.92 25.29 -7.21
N HIS A 26 0.76 23.97 -7.14
CA HIS A 26 -0.14 23.27 -8.04
C HIS A 26 -1.60 23.32 -7.55
N ASP A 27 -2.52 23.20 -8.51
CA ASP A 27 -3.93 22.98 -8.26
C ASP A 27 -4.18 21.48 -8.26
N VAL A 28 -4.50 20.93 -7.09
CA VAL A 28 -4.48 19.49 -6.82
C VAL A 28 -5.84 19.03 -6.34
N THR A 29 -6.47 18.15 -7.12
CA THR A 29 -7.62 17.36 -6.67
C THR A 29 -7.13 15.96 -6.32
N HIS A 30 -7.32 15.53 -5.07
CA HIS A 30 -7.09 14.16 -4.63
C HIS A 30 -8.43 13.42 -4.54
N SER A 31 -8.62 12.38 -5.37
CA SER A 31 -9.86 11.60 -5.42
C SER A 31 -9.63 10.14 -5.04
N TRP A 32 -10.61 9.54 -4.38
CA TRP A 32 -10.57 8.14 -3.94
C TRP A 32 -11.94 7.48 -3.96
N PHE A 33 -11.99 6.16 -3.77
CA PHE A 33 -13.25 5.43 -3.71
C PHE A 33 -13.79 5.48 -2.28
N ALA A 34 -14.82 6.30 -2.06
CA ALA A 34 -15.43 6.50 -0.75
C ALA A 34 -16.06 5.21 -0.19
N GLY A 35 -16.43 4.26 -1.07
CA GLY A 35 -16.97 2.96 -0.68
C GLY A 35 -15.92 1.94 -0.21
N ASP A 36 -14.62 2.21 -0.36
CA ASP A 36 -13.61 1.33 0.22
C ASP A 36 -13.44 1.61 1.71
N ILE A 37 -13.58 0.56 2.52
CA ILE A 37 -13.48 0.60 3.99
C ILE A 37 -12.06 0.34 4.52
N GLY A 38 -11.06 0.26 3.63
CA GLY A 38 -9.67 0.01 4.02
C GLY A 38 -9.07 1.17 4.83
N PRO A 39 -7.92 0.95 5.48
CA PRO A 39 -7.20 2.03 6.17
C PRO A 39 -6.83 3.12 5.17
N LYS A 40 -7.13 4.37 5.53
CA LYS A 40 -6.91 5.55 4.68
C LYS A 40 -5.92 6.49 5.35
N GLY A 41 -5.28 7.34 4.56
CA GLY A 41 -4.62 8.54 5.08
C GLY A 41 -5.65 9.55 5.57
N ASP A 42 -5.13 10.65 6.10
CA ASP A 42 -5.97 11.77 6.48
C ASP A 42 -6.48 12.49 5.22
N LEU A 43 -7.71 12.16 4.81
CA LEU A 43 -8.38 12.67 3.61
C LEU A 43 -9.23 13.92 3.90
N GLN A 44 -8.92 14.64 4.97
CA GLN A 44 -9.55 15.90 5.33
C GLN A 44 -8.56 17.06 5.16
N ARG A 45 -9.08 18.27 4.87
CA ARG A 45 -8.23 19.46 4.88
C ARG A 45 -7.78 19.76 6.31
N LYS A 46 -6.51 20.09 6.46
CA LYS A 46 -5.90 20.53 7.71
C LYS A 46 -5.66 22.04 7.70
N PRO A 47 -5.58 22.69 8.88
CA PRO A 47 -4.98 24.01 8.98
C PRO A 47 -3.58 24.01 8.36
N GLY A 48 -3.33 24.92 7.42
CA GLY A 48 -2.07 25.01 6.68
C GLY A 48 -2.06 24.29 5.32
N ASP A 49 -3.08 23.50 4.98
CA ASP A 49 -3.23 22.98 3.62
C ASP A 49 -3.52 24.13 2.65
N ALA A 50 -2.82 24.14 1.50
CA ALA A 50 -3.01 25.14 0.45
C ALA A 50 -4.47 25.20 -0.03
N ASP A 51 -4.95 26.39 -0.39
CA ASP A 51 -6.32 26.57 -0.90
C ASP A 51 -6.56 25.92 -2.26
N THR A 52 -5.48 25.58 -2.96
CA THR A 52 -5.48 24.84 -4.21
C THR A 52 -5.55 23.33 -4.02
N LEU A 53 -5.72 22.83 -2.79
CA LEU A 53 -5.90 21.42 -2.48
C LEU A 53 -7.37 21.08 -2.22
N GLU A 54 -7.90 20.14 -3.01
CA GLU A 54 -9.25 19.58 -2.83
C GLU A 54 -9.19 18.07 -2.57
N PHE A 55 -9.93 17.61 -1.56
CA PHE A 55 -10.19 16.18 -1.33
C PHE A 55 -11.60 15.83 -1.83
N LEU A 56 -11.66 15.00 -2.86
CA LEU A 56 -12.91 14.65 -3.56
C LEU A 56 -13.27 13.16 -3.41
N PRO A 57 -14.15 12.80 -2.46
CA PRO A 57 -14.66 11.44 -2.33
C PRO A 57 -15.62 11.11 -3.48
N LEU A 58 -15.33 10.04 -4.23
CA LEU A 58 -16.17 9.57 -5.35
C LEU A 58 -16.78 8.19 -5.06
N GLY A 59 -17.85 7.84 -5.77
CA GLY A 59 -18.44 6.50 -5.73
C GLY A 59 -19.30 6.20 -4.50
N ARG A 60 -19.78 7.23 -3.79
CA ARG A 60 -20.60 7.10 -2.57
C ARG A 60 -21.89 6.30 -2.77
N THR A 61 -22.43 6.30 -3.99
CA THR A 61 -23.71 5.65 -4.34
C THR A 61 -23.52 4.27 -4.99
N ILE A 62 -22.28 3.81 -5.15
CA ILE A 62 -21.98 2.55 -5.84
C ILE A 62 -22.12 1.39 -4.86
N ASN A 63 -23.05 0.48 -5.16
CA ASN A 63 -23.19 -0.76 -4.40
C ASN A 63 -22.06 -1.74 -4.75
N TYR A 64 -20.99 -1.71 -3.95
CA TYR A 64 -19.80 -2.52 -4.16
C TYR A 64 -19.89 -3.88 -3.46
N SER A 65 -19.55 -4.96 -4.15
CA SER A 65 -19.47 -6.30 -3.55
C SER A 65 -18.07 -6.87 -3.69
N LYS A 66 -17.42 -7.22 -2.58
CA LYS A 66 -16.14 -7.95 -2.59
C LYS A 66 -16.34 -9.46 -2.84
N ALA A 67 -17.52 -10.00 -2.55
CA ALA A 67 -17.83 -11.44 -2.66
C ALA A 67 -18.33 -11.87 -4.04
N ASN A 68 -19.13 -11.04 -4.72
CA ASN A 68 -19.67 -11.36 -6.05
C ASN A 68 -18.84 -10.69 -7.15
N LEU A 69 -18.08 -11.48 -7.91
CA LEU A 69 -17.16 -10.99 -8.93
C LEU A 69 -17.83 -10.16 -10.04
N ILE A 70 -19.07 -10.49 -10.42
CA ILE A 70 -19.81 -9.75 -11.46
C ILE A 70 -20.23 -8.39 -10.93
N ARG A 71 -20.83 -8.34 -9.73
CA ARG A 71 -21.20 -7.07 -9.07
C ARG A 71 -19.97 -6.22 -8.76
N ARG A 72 -18.86 -6.85 -8.37
CA ARG A 72 -17.57 -6.19 -8.18
C ARG A 72 -17.14 -5.46 -9.45
N ARG A 73 -17.11 -6.18 -10.57
CA ARG A 73 -16.73 -5.63 -11.88
C ARG A 73 -17.67 -4.50 -12.31
N GLN A 74 -18.98 -4.67 -12.14
CA GLN A 74 -19.96 -3.62 -12.45
C GLN A 74 -19.70 -2.36 -11.60
N GLY A 75 -19.39 -2.53 -10.32
CA GLY A 75 -19.00 -1.45 -9.41
C GLY A 75 -17.70 -0.76 -9.84
N ASP A 76 -16.67 -1.53 -10.17
CA ASP A 76 -15.38 -1.00 -10.66
C ASP A 76 -15.58 -0.18 -11.95
N VAL A 77 -16.37 -0.66 -12.91
CA VAL A 77 -16.67 0.07 -14.15
C VAL A 77 -17.47 1.35 -13.89
N ALA A 78 -18.53 1.26 -13.08
CA ALA A 78 -19.35 2.43 -12.73
C ALA A 78 -18.51 3.50 -12.02
N TYR A 79 -17.61 3.07 -11.14
CA TYR A 79 -16.68 3.95 -10.45
C TYR A 79 -15.70 4.62 -11.41
N GLY A 80 -15.07 3.85 -12.29
CA GLY A 80 -14.20 4.41 -13.33
C GLY A 80 -14.92 5.43 -14.22
N GLN A 81 -16.20 5.23 -14.51
CA GLN A 81 -17.00 6.21 -15.27
C GLN A 81 -17.23 7.53 -14.50
N GLU A 82 -17.37 7.47 -13.17
CA GLU A 82 -17.49 8.66 -12.32
C GLU A 82 -16.18 9.46 -12.27
N VAL A 83 -15.05 8.77 -12.13
CA VAL A 83 -13.71 9.39 -12.21
C VAL A 83 -13.49 10.00 -13.60
N ALA A 84 -13.86 9.27 -14.67
CA ALA A 84 -13.77 9.75 -16.05
C ALA A 84 -14.64 10.99 -16.30
N ARG A 85 -15.83 11.11 -15.68
CA ARG A 85 -16.65 12.33 -15.73
C ARG A 85 -15.94 13.50 -15.06
N THR A 86 -15.34 13.26 -13.89
CA THR A 86 -14.54 14.26 -13.16
C THR A 86 -13.37 14.77 -14.00
N ILE A 87 -12.61 13.88 -14.66
CA ILE A 87 -11.51 14.25 -15.57
C ILE A 87 -12.01 15.15 -16.70
N ARG A 88 -13.14 14.81 -17.35
CA ARG A 88 -13.69 15.63 -18.45
C ARG A 88 -14.18 16.99 -17.98
N ALA A 89 -14.77 17.06 -16.79
CA ALA A 89 -15.30 18.30 -16.22
C ALA A 89 -14.19 19.26 -15.78
N THR A 90 -13.19 18.76 -15.07
CA THR A 90 -12.09 19.57 -14.50
C THR A 90 -10.98 19.85 -15.51
N ARG A 91 -10.86 19.02 -16.55
CA ARG A 91 -9.85 19.11 -17.61
C ARG A 91 -8.42 19.33 -17.05
N PRO A 92 -7.90 18.42 -16.21
CA PRO A 92 -6.60 18.58 -15.59
C PRO A 92 -5.49 18.52 -16.65
N ASP A 93 -4.31 19.03 -16.32
CA ASP A 93 -3.11 18.89 -17.15
C ASP A 93 -2.51 17.48 -16.98
N ILE A 94 -2.58 16.95 -15.76
CA ILE A 94 -2.07 15.62 -15.37
C ILE A 94 -3.16 14.82 -14.66
N VAL A 95 -3.27 13.53 -15.00
CA VAL A 95 -3.96 12.53 -14.19
C VAL A 95 -2.96 11.48 -13.72
N LEU A 96 -2.68 11.44 -12.42
CA LEU A 96 -1.89 10.38 -11.79
C LEU A 96 -2.87 9.35 -11.20
N CYS A 97 -2.83 8.12 -11.68
CA CYS A 97 -3.73 7.05 -11.24
C CYS A 97 -2.95 5.92 -10.58
N GLY A 98 -3.23 5.62 -9.32
CA GLY A 98 -2.61 4.54 -8.56
C GLY A 98 -3.62 3.72 -7.75
N ASN A 99 -3.23 2.50 -7.39
CA ASN A 99 -4.03 1.56 -6.58
C ASN A 99 -5.41 1.17 -7.17
N SER A 100 -5.68 1.49 -8.43
CA SER A 100 -6.98 1.22 -9.04
C SER A 100 -7.10 -0.20 -9.61
N PRO A 101 -8.24 -0.88 -9.41
CA PRO A 101 -8.58 -2.08 -10.18
C PRO A 101 -8.51 -1.80 -11.69
N THR A 102 -8.13 -2.81 -12.47
CA THR A 102 -7.92 -2.66 -13.91
C THR A 102 -9.12 -2.01 -14.63
N GLU A 103 -10.35 -2.38 -14.25
CA GLU A 103 -11.56 -1.88 -14.91
C GLU A 103 -11.91 -0.42 -14.56
N VAL A 104 -11.41 0.07 -13.43
CA VAL A 104 -11.51 1.50 -13.07
C VAL A 104 -10.66 2.32 -14.03
N VAL A 105 -9.53 1.80 -14.51
CA VAL A 105 -8.60 2.52 -15.40
C VAL A 105 -9.10 2.62 -16.84
N SER A 106 -9.81 1.60 -17.32
CA SER A 106 -10.33 1.53 -18.71
C SER A 106 -11.02 2.82 -19.20
N PRO A 107 -11.96 3.45 -18.45
CA PRO A 107 -12.62 4.69 -18.86
C PRO A 107 -11.79 5.97 -18.66
N LEU A 108 -10.70 5.95 -17.89
CA LEU A 108 -9.88 7.13 -17.57
C LEU A 108 -9.05 7.56 -18.77
N LEU A 109 -8.46 6.61 -19.50
CA LEU A 109 -7.62 6.89 -20.68
C LEU A 109 -8.35 7.71 -21.76
N PRO A 110 -9.54 7.31 -22.26
CA PRO A 110 -10.27 8.12 -23.22
C PRO A 110 -10.74 9.46 -22.64
N ALA A 111 -11.02 9.52 -21.33
CA ALA A 111 -11.36 10.78 -20.66
C ALA A 111 -10.17 11.75 -20.63
N CYS A 112 -8.96 11.27 -20.35
CA CYS A 112 -7.73 12.07 -20.41
C CYS A 112 -7.49 12.60 -21.81
N LYS A 113 -7.64 11.73 -22.84
CA LYS A 113 -7.53 12.15 -24.24
C LYS A 113 -8.52 13.26 -24.59
N ALA A 114 -9.79 13.14 -24.17
CA ALA A 114 -10.82 14.16 -24.41
C ALA A 114 -10.57 15.47 -23.65
N ALA A 115 -10.05 15.39 -22.41
CA ALA A 115 -9.69 16.53 -21.60
C ALA A 115 -8.42 17.25 -22.11
N GLY A 116 -7.57 16.53 -22.85
CA GLY A 116 -6.22 16.97 -23.17
C GLY A 116 -5.25 16.81 -21.99
N ALA A 117 -5.49 15.86 -21.10
CA ALA A 117 -4.63 15.54 -19.95
C ALA A 117 -3.59 14.47 -20.30
N ALA A 118 -2.39 14.56 -19.74
CA ALA A 118 -1.43 13.46 -19.75
C ALA A 118 -1.76 12.48 -18.62
N PHE A 119 -1.79 11.18 -18.95
CA PHE A 119 -2.08 10.11 -18.00
C PHE A 119 -0.78 9.44 -17.54
N VAL A 120 -0.57 9.44 -16.23
CA VAL A 120 0.54 8.77 -15.55
C VAL A 120 -0.03 7.60 -14.75
N TYR A 121 0.36 6.38 -15.11
CA TYR A 121 -0.06 5.19 -14.40
C TYR A 121 0.96 4.87 -13.31
N TRP A 122 0.54 4.91 -12.04
CA TRP A 122 1.34 4.47 -10.91
C TRP A 122 1.00 3.03 -10.49
N VAL A 123 1.85 2.09 -10.91
CA VAL A 123 1.67 0.65 -10.70
C VAL A 123 2.11 0.27 -9.30
N GLN A 124 1.14 -0.15 -8.49
CA GLN A 124 1.33 -0.58 -7.11
C GLN A 124 1.40 -2.10 -6.99
N ASP A 125 0.54 -2.80 -7.75
CA ASP A 125 0.50 -4.24 -7.92
C ASP A 125 0.12 -4.57 -9.38
N PHE A 126 0.51 -5.73 -9.90
CA PHE A 126 0.03 -6.24 -11.18
C PHE A 126 -1.29 -7.02 -10.99
N ASN A 127 -2.42 -6.31 -11.02
CA ASN A 127 -3.76 -6.87 -10.78
C ASN A 127 -4.12 -8.03 -11.71
N GLY A 128 -3.76 -7.97 -12.99
CA GLY A 128 -4.00 -9.05 -13.95
C GLY A 128 -3.15 -10.30 -13.66
N LEU A 129 -1.89 -10.12 -13.24
CA LEU A 129 -1.03 -11.23 -12.83
C LEU A 129 -1.57 -11.91 -11.56
N ALA A 130 -1.97 -11.12 -10.57
CA ALA A 130 -2.62 -11.63 -9.35
C ALA A 130 -3.94 -12.37 -9.66
N SER A 131 -4.76 -11.79 -10.54
CA SER A 131 -6.04 -12.38 -10.96
C SER A 131 -5.85 -13.71 -11.67
N ARG A 132 -4.87 -13.79 -12.60
CA ARG A 132 -4.53 -15.03 -13.30
C ARG A 132 -4.11 -16.13 -12.33
N LYS A 133 -3.17 -15.84 -11.42
CA LYS A 133 -2.71 -16.82 -10.40
C LYS A 133 -3.87 -17.31 -9.52
N LEU A 134 -4.73 -16.41 -9.05
CA LEU A 134 -5.83 -16.76 -8.17
C LEU A 134 -6.94 -17.55 -8.90
N LEU A 135 -7.33 -17.13 -10.10
CA LEU A 135 -8.43 -17.75 -10.84
C LEU A 135 -8.03 -19.10 -11.43
N SER A 136 -6.81 -19.25 -11.95
CA SER A 136 -6.31 -20.52 -12.48
C SER A 136 -6.22 -21.61 -11.41
N ARG A 137 -6.07 -21.25 -10.13
CA ARG A 137 -6.13 -22.21 -9.02
C ARG A 137 -7.54 -22.76 -8.78
N ARG A 138 -8.58 -21.96 -9.00
CA ARG A 138 -9.99 -22.37 -8.78
C ARG A 138 -10.59 -23.04 -10.01
N LEU A 139 -10.32 -22.50 -11.20
CA LEU A 139 -10.85 -22.97 -12.47
C LEU A 139 -9.70 -22.90 -13.51
N PRO A 140 -8.94 -23.98 -13.75
CA PRO A 140 -7.68 -23.90 -14.50
C PRO A 140 -7.80 -23.26 -15.88
N VAL A 141 -8.70 -23.76 -16.73
CA VAL A 141 -8.84 -23.28 -18.11
C VAL A 141 -9.52 -21.92 -18.17
N ILE A 142 -10.70 -21.79 -17.55
CA ILE A 142 -11.49 -20.55 -17.58
C ILE A 142 -10.75 -19.42 -16.87
N GLY A 143 -10.14 -19.72 -15.72
CA GLY A 143 -9.37 -18.76 -14.94
C GLY A 143 -8.12 -18.27 -15.66
N ASP A 144 -7.43 -19.14 -16.41
CA ASP A 144 -6.30 -18.71 -17.25
C ASP A 144 -6.75 -17.79 -18.38
N LEU A 145 -7.87 -18.09 -19.06
CA LEU A 145 -8.43 -17.21 -20.10
C LEU A 145 -8.81 -15.84 -19.57
N VAL A 146 -9.53 -15.79 -18.44
CA VAL A 146 -9.89 -14.52 -17.78
C VAL A 146 -8.63 -13.79 -17.32
N GLY A 147 -7.65 -14.50 -16.77
CA GLY A 147 -6.35 -13.94 -16.37
C GLY A 147 -5.60 -13.31 -17.54
N ARG A 148 -5.54 -13.98 -18.69
CA ARG A 148 -4.92 -13.45 -19.92
C ARG A 148 -5.63 -12.18 -20.41
N TYR A 149 -6.95 -12.12 -20.32
CA TYR A 149 -7.71 -10.91 -20.64
C TYR A 149 -7.29 -9.73 -19.74
N TYR A 150 -7.21 -9.93 -18.42
CA TYR A 150 -6.76 -8.87 -17.52
C TYR A 150 -5.30 -8.48 -17.71
N MET A 151 -4.40 -9.44 -17.99
CA MET A 151 -3.01 -9.14 -18.34
C MET A 151 -2.90 -8.32 -19.63
N TRP A 152 -3.69 -8.66 -20.66
CA TRP A 152 -3.77 -7.87 -21.90
C TRP A 152 -4.28 -6.45 -21.63
N LEU A 153 -5.29 -6.32 -20.77
CA LEU A 153 -5.88 -5.04 -20.42
C LEU A 153 -4.91 -4.15 -19.62
N ASP A 154 -4.20 -4.72 -18.63
CA ASP A 154 -3.11 -4.04 -17.91
C ASP A 154 -2.03 -3.56 -18.89
N ALA A 155 -1.52 -4.44 -19.76
CA ALA A 155 -0.51 -4.06 -20.75
C ALA A 155 -1.01 -2.96 -21.71
N ARG A 156 -2.29 -3.03 -22.13
CA ARG A 156 -2.91 -1.98 -22.94
C ARG A 156 -2.94 -0.64 -22.21
N HIS A 157 -3.29 -0.62 -20.92
CA HIS A 157 -3.31 0.60 -20.13
C HIS A 157 -1.93 1.21 -19.95
N LEU A 158 -0.93 0.39 -19.63
CA LEU A 158 0.46 0.85 -19.49
C LEU A 158 1.00 1.41 -20.81
N ARG A 159 0.74 0.75 -21.96
CA ARG A 159 1.17 1.26 -23.28
C ARG A 159 0.51 2.59 -23.64
N ALA A 160 -0.76 2.76 -23.29
CA ALA A 160 -1.54 3.96 -23.58
C ALA A 160 -1.18 5.15 -22.66
N SER A 161 -0.47 4.90 -21.56
CA SER A 161 -0.02 5.92 -20.62
C SER A 161 1.15 6.73 -21.20
N GLN A 162 1.22 8.02 -20.85
CA GLN A 162 2.35 8.88 -21.22
C GLN A 162 3.60 8.50 -20.42
N ARG A 163 3.43 8.24 -19.11
CA ARG A 163 4.45 7.70 -18.22
C ARG A 163 3.88 6.58 -17.36
N VAL A 164 4.77 5.69 -16.93
CA VAL A 164 4.46 4.63 -15.98
C VAL A 164 5.42 4.76 -14.80
N VAL A 165 4.88 4.86 -13.60
CA VAL A 165 5.66 4.83 -12.36
C VAL A 165 5.52 3.44 -11.74
N VAL A 166 6.64 2.76 -11.51
CA VAL A 166 6.66 1.49 -10.75
C VAL A 166 7.38 1.70 -9.42
N ILE A 167 7.02 0.89 -8.41
CA ILE A 167 7.51 1.09 -7.03
C ILE A 167 8.81 0.35 -6.69
N SER A 168 9.36 -0.42 -7.63
CA SER A 168 10.55 -1.26 -7.42
C SER A 168 11.16 -1.67 -8.74
N ASP A 169 12.49 -1.81 -8.79
CA ASP A 169 13.18 -2.44 -9.93
C ASP A 169 12.73 -3.89 -10.16
N GLY A 170 12.21 -4.56 -9.13
CA GLY A 170 11.63 -5.90 -9.27
C GLY A 170 10.41 -5.96 -10.21
N PHE A 171 9.77 -4.82 -10.51
CA PHE A 171 8.61 -4.78 -11.40
C PHE A 171 9.02 -4.68 -12.89
N LEU A 172 10.30 -4.39 -13.16
CA LEU A 172 10.79 -4.15 -14.52
C LEU A 172 10.70 -5.38 -15.40
N GLY A 173 11.05 -6.55 -14.86
CA GLY A 173 10.93 -7.80 -15.60
C GLY A 173 9.50 -8.09 -16.06
N GLU A 174 8.47 -7.66 -15.30
CA GLU A 174 7.09 -7.83 -15.71
C GLU A 174 6.66 -6.77 -16.74
N THR A 175 7.10 -5.52 -16.59
CA THR A 175 6.86 -4.50 -17.62
C THR A 175 7.53 -4.84 -18.95
N ASP A 176 8.71 -5.47 -18.91
CA ASP A 176 9.42 -5.95 -20.11
C ASP A 176 8.64 -7.07 -20.80
N ARG A 177 8.11 -8.04 -20.04
CA ARG A 177 7.22 -9.09 -20.57
C ARG A 177 5.94 -8.52 -21.17
N MET A 178 5.42 -7.43 -20.61
CA MET A 178 4.29 -6.69 -21.17
C MET A 178 4.68 -5.82 -22.38
N GLY A 179 5.96 -5.74 -22.76
CA GLY A 179 6.43 -4.94 -23.89
C GLY A 179 6.20 -3.44 -23.68
N ILE A 180 6.40 -2.95 -22.46
CA ILE A 180 6.36 -1.51 -22.15
C ILE A 180 7.74 -0.92 -22.41
N ALA A 181 7.81 0.16 -23.18
CA ALA A 181 9.08 0.80 -23.52
C ALA A 181 9.76 1.35 -22.26
N ARG A 182 11.04 1.02 -22.06
CA ARG A 182 11.79 1.34 -20.83
C ARG A 182 11.89 2.84 -20.56
N ASP A 183 12.00 3.64 -21.62
CA ASP A 183 12.06 5.10 -21.54
C ASP A 183 10.79 5.71 -20.93
N LYS A 184 9.63 5.03 -21.03
CA LYS A 184 8.36 5.45 -20.40
C LYS A 184 8.28 5.17 -18.90
N ILE A 185 9.18 4.36 -18.36
CA ILE A 185 9.09 3.83 -17.00
C ILE A 185 10.03 4.61 -16.08
N ASP A 186 9.46 5.18 -15.01
CA ASP A 186 10.21 5.73 -13.88
C ASP A 186 10.02 4.80 -12.67
N VAL A 187 11.09 4.59 -11.89
CA VAL A 187 11.04 3.77 -10.67
C VAL A 187 11.04 4.68 -9.46
N ILE A 188 9.89 4.89 -8.83
CA ILE A 188 9.76 5.71 -7.61
C ILE A 188 9.22 4.81 -6.49
N PRO A 189 10.09 4.38 -5.54
CA PRO A 189 9.65 3.60 -4.39
C PRO A 189 8.60 4.35 -3.58
N ASN A 190 7.66 3.59 -3.00
CA ASN A 190 6.75 4.13 -2.00
C ASN A 190 7.53 4.57 -0.75
N TRP A 191 6.95 5.50 -0.01
CA TRP A 191 7.53 6.05 1.21
C TRP A 191 6.53 5.97 2.37
N GLY A 192 7.03 6.03 3.59
CA GLY A 192 6.19 6.14 4.79
C GLY A 192 5.82 7.60 5.05
N ALA A 193 4.60 7.84 5.54
CA ALA A 193 4.14 9.18 5.94
C ALA A 193 4.80 9.59 7.28
N ILE A 194 6.11 9.79 7.27
CA ILE A 194 6.93 9.96 8.48
C ILE A 194 6.50 11.16 9.34
N SER A 195 5.98 12.22 8.71
CA SER A 195 5.43 13.39 9.39
C SER A 195 4.20 13.06 10.24
N ASP A 196 3.44 12.03 9.86
CA ASP A 196 2.24 11.58 10.58
C ASP A 196 2.57 10.45 11.57
N ILE A 197 3.79 9.90 11.57
CA ILE A 197 4.21 8.78 12.42
C ILE A 197 5.47 9.19 13.20
N PRO A 198 5.32 9.99 14.28
CA PRO A 198 6.42 10.26 15.20
C PRO A 198 6.84 8.99 15.95
N VAL A 199 8.08 8.98 16.45
CA VAL A 199 8.53 7.96 17.41
C VAL A 199 7.87 8.28 18.75
N LEU A 200 7.18 7.31 19.32
CA LEU A 200 6.48 7.44 20.59
C LEU A 200 7.03 6.46 21.63
N ASP A 201 6.89 6.84 22.91
CA ASP A 201 7.08 5.91 24.02
C ASP A 201 6.05 4.77 23.98
N LYS A 202 6.40 3.65 24.61
CA LYS A 202 5.53 2.45 24.64
C LYS A 202 4.21 2.70 25.37
N ASP A 203 4.20 3.56 26.38
CA ASP A 203 2.99 3.87 27.14
C ASP A 203 2.12 4.93 26.44
N THR A 204 1.53 4.53 25.31
CA THR A 204 0.64 5.39 24.52
C THR A 204 -0.76 5.48 25.13
N ALA A 205 -1.53 6.52 24.79
CA ALA A 205 -2.93 6.63 25.19
C ALA A 205 -3.74 5.42 24.72
N TRP A 206 -3.52 5.00 23.46
CA TRP A 206 -4.08 3.77 22.92
C TRP A 206 -3.78 2.54 23.76
N ARG A 207 -2.52 2.32 24.17
CA ARG A 207 -2.14 1.18 25.00
C ARG A 207 -2.94 1.13 26.31
N ARG A 208 -3.08 2.27 27.00
CA ARG A 208 -3.84 2.39 28.25
C ARG A 208 -5.34 2.13 28.04
N GLU A 209 -5.93 2.75 27.02
CA GLU A 209 -7.35 2.59 26.68
C GLU A 209 -7.71 1.15 26.30
N GLN A 210 -6.82 0.45 25.58
CA GLN A 210 -7.05 -0.93 25.16
C GLN A 210 -6.84 -1.96 26.27
N GLY A 211 -6.35 -1.53 27.44
CA GLY A 211 -6.11 -2.40 28.59
C GLY A 211 -5.17 -3.57 28.27
N LEU A 212 -4.14 -3.34 27.45
CA LEU A 212 -3.21 -4.39 27.02
C LEU A 212 -2.53 -5.00 28.25
N LYS A 213 -2.72 -6.31 28.43
CA LYS A 213 -2.48 -6.98 29.72
C LYS A 213 -1.00 -7.21 29.99
N ARG A 214 -0.23 -7.50 28.93
CA ARG A 214 1.17 -7.89 29.05
C ARG A 214 2.09 -6.68 28.81
N PRO A 215 3.23 -6.60 29.52
CA PRO A 215 4.15 -5.48 29.40
C PRO A 215 4.80 -5.41 28.01
N ARG A 216 5.10 -6.56 27.39
CA ARG A 216 5.75 -6.63 26.09
C ARG A 216 4.77 -6.99 24.96
N ILE A 217 4.84 -6.30 23.83
CA ILE A 217 3.90 -6.44 22.72
C ILE A 217 4.64 -6.69 21.40
N ALA A 218 4.35 -7.82 20.77
CA ALA A 218 4.65 -8.06 19.36
C ALA A 218 3.39 -7.73 18.53
N LEU A 219 3.44 -6.65 17.75
CA LEU A 219 2.26 -6.07 17.12
C LEU A 219 2.20 -6.40 15.62
N TYR A 220 1.06 -6.92 15.17
CA TYR A 220 0.68 -6.91 13.76
C TYR A 220 -0.42 -5.87 13.52
N SER A 221 -0.27 -4.98 12.53
CA SER A 221 -1.31 -4.01 12.18
C SER A 221 -1.63 -4.00 10.68
N GLY A 222 -2.93 -4.02 10.35
CA GLY A 222 -3.46 -3.89 9.00
C GLY A 222 -4.21 -5.12 8.51
N THR A 223 -4.43 -5.21 7.20
CA THR A 223 -5.19 -6.32 6.60
C THR A 223 -4.47 -7.66 6.79
N LEU A 224 -5.18 -8.68 7.26
CA LEU A 224 -4.73 -10.07 7.34
C LEU A 224 -5.64 -10.92 6.45
N ALA A 225 -5.19 -11.19 5.23
CA ALA A 225 -6.01 -11.78 4.16
C ALA A 225 -5.19 -12.79 3.35
N LEU A 226 -5.64 -13.14 2.14
CA LEU A 226 -5.14 -14.24 1.31
C LEU A 226 -3.64 -14.22 0.96
N LYS A 227 -2.92 -13.11 1.20
CA LYS A 227 -1.47 -12.99 0.96
C LYS A 227 -0.64 -13.20 2.25
N HIS A 228 -1.28 -13.54 3.36
CA HIS A 228 -0.70 -13.51 4.70
C HIS A 228 -1.02 -14.81 5.44
N ASN A 229 -0.01 -15.43 6.08
CA ASN A 229 -0.20 -16.62 6.90
C ASN A 229 -0.47 -16.23 8.37
N PRO A 230 -1.74 -16.26 8.85
CA PRO A 230 -2.06 -15.94 10.24
C PRO A 230 -1.46 -16.91 11.26
N GLU A 231 -1.12 -18.15 10.86
CA GLU A 231 -0.62 -19.17 11.78
C GLU A 231 0.74 -18.80 12.39
N LEU A 232 1.54 -17.99 11.71
CA LEU A 232 2.79 -17.45 12.26
C LEU A 232 2.55 -16.61 13.52
N LEU A 233 1.48 -15.80 13.52
CA LEU A 233 1.10 -14.97 14.68
C LEU A 233 0.62 -15.84 15.84
N ARG A 234 -0.16 -16.88 15.55
CA ARG A 234 -0.63 -17.84 16.55
C ARG A 234 0.50 -18.69 17.12
N THR A 235 1.43 -19.15 16.29
CA THR A 235 2.61 -19.92 16.72
C THR A 235 3.49 -19.10 17.65
N LEU A 236 3.74 -17.84 17.31
CA LEU A 236 4.44 -16.93 18.21
C LEU A 236 3.66 -16.75 19.51
N ALA A 237 2.34 -16.54 19.46
CA ALA A 237 1.53 -16.39 20.67
C ALA A 237 1.63 -17.64 21.58
N LEU A 238 1.61 -18.86 21.03
CA LEU A 238 1.82 -20.08 21.81
C LEU A 238 3.15 -20.05 22.57
N ALA A 239 4.25 -19.69 21.91
CA ALA A 239 5.55 -19.55 22.56
C ALA A 239 5.56 -18.45 23.65
N LEU A 240 4.84 -17.35 23.42
CA LEU A 240 4.71 -16.28 24.41
C LEU A 240 3.77 -16.66 25.57
N GLU A 241 2.87 -17.63 25.40
CA GLU A 241 1.97 -18.07 26.48
C GLU A 241 2.77 -18.62 27.66
N GLU A 242 3.77 -19.48 27.37
CA GLU A 242 4.68 -20.05 28.37
C GLU A 242 5.52 -18.99 29.08
N ARG A 243 5.88 -17.92 28.35
CA ARG A 243 6.67 -16.80 28.88
C ARG A 243 5.90 -15.94 29.88
N GLY A 244 4.59 -15.81 29.72
CA GLY A 244 3.69 -15.09 30.64
C GLY A 244 3.70 -13.56 30.59
N ASP A 245 4.72 -12.92 30.01
CA ASP A 245 4.91 -11.46 30.09
C ASP A 245 4.96 -10.72 28.75
N ALA A 246 4.72 -11.42 27.63
CA ALA A 246 4.60 -10.83 26.31
C ALA A 246 3.36 -11.33 25.57
N SER A 247 2.73 -10.51 24.72
CA SER A 247 1.62 -10.92 23.86
C SER A 247 1.84 -10.54 22.40
N VAL A 248 1.23 -11.33 21.50
CA VAL A 248 0.93 -10.91 20.14
C VAL A 248 -0.36 -10.10 20.16
N VAL A 249 -0.29 -8.85 19.70
CA VAL A 249 -1.47 -8.02 19.48
C VAL A 249 -1.70 -7.89 17.98
N ALA A 250 -2.84 -8.34 17.49
CA ALA A 250 -3.22 -8.22 16.07
C ALA A 250 -4.34 -7.18 15.92
N VAL A 251 -3.97 -5.99 15.45
CA VAL A 251 -4.90 -4.91 15.07
C VAL A 251 -5.24 -5.08 13.60
N ALA A 252 -6.19 -5.96 13.29
CA ALA A 252 -6.36 -6.51 11.94
C ALA A 252 -7.81 -6.73 11.53
N ALA A 253 -8.03 -6.80 10.23
CA ALA A 253 -9.28 -7.24 9.61
C ALA A 253 -9.01 -8.10 8.38
N GLY A 254 -10.02 -8.88 7.99
CA GLY A 254 -9.98 -9.79 6.84
C GLY A 254 -10.00 -11.26 7.28
N VAL A 255 -10.07 -12.15 6.29
CA VAL A 255 -10.27 -13.59 6.50
C VAL A 255 -9.23 -14.24 7.41
N GLY A 256 -7.99 -13.74 7.45
CA GLY A 256 -6.98 -14.24 8.37
C GLY A 256 -7.20 -13.79 9.82
N ALA A 257 -7.74 -12.59 10.04
CA ALA A 257 -8.13 -12.14 11.38
C ALA A 257 -9.36 -12.91 11.90
N GLU A 258 -10.30 -13.22 11.00
CA GLU A 258 -11.45 -14.09 11.29
C GLU A 258 -11.00 -15.51 11.68
N ALA A 259 -10.04 -16.08 10.95
CA ALA A 259 -9.44 -17.38 11.26
C ALA A 259 -8.73 -17.40 12.63
N LEU A 260 -7.98 -16.34 12.97
CA LEU A 260 -7.38 -16.20 14.31
C LEU A 260 -8.47 -16.12 15.40
N ALA A 261 -9.53 -15.37 15.16
CA ALA A 261 -10.64 -15.25 16.12
C ALA A 261 -11.37 -16.58 16.33
N GLU A 262 -11.55 -17.38 15.27
CA GLU A 262 -12.09 -18.73 15.37
C GLU A 262 -11.16 -19.67 16.14
N SER A 263 -9.87 -19.64 15.82
CA SER A 263 -8.86 -20.42 16.54
C SER A 263 -8.85 -20.09 18.04
N GLN A 264 -8.97 -18.81 18.40
CA GLN A 264 -9.04 -18.34 19.78
C GLN A 264 -10.30 -18.81 20.52
N ARG A 265 -11.44 -18.97 19.83
CA ARG A 265 -12.65 -19.55 20.44
C ARG A 265 -12.48 -21.03 20.77
N ASN A 266 -11.73 -21.76 19.95
CA ASN A 266 -11.52 -23.19 20.10
C ASN A 266 -10.41 -23.52 21.11
N ALA A 267 -9.33 -22.75 21.09
CA ALA A 267 -8.17 -22.88 21.99
C ALA A 267 -7.68 -21.49 22.41
N PRO A 268 -8.23 -20.93 23.50
CA PRO A 268 -7.89 -19.58 23.96
C PRO A 268 -6.43 -19.45 24.39
N LEU A 269 -5.78 -18.34 24.01
CA LEU A 269 -4.45 -17.95 24.47
C LEU A 269 -4.53 -16.56 25.10
N GLN A 270 -3.94 -16.37 26.28
CA GLN A 270 -3.88 -15.04 26.90
C GLN A 270 -2.85 -14.14 26.21
N SER A 271 -1.86 -14.75 25.57
CA SER A 271 -0.81 -14.13 24.78
C SER A 271 -1.25 -13.71 23.38
N LEU A 272 -2.49 -13.97 22.95
CA LEU A 272 -3.01 -13.52 21.66
C LEU A 272 -4.18 -12.55 21.87
N GLU A 273 -4.00 -11.30 21.46
CA GLU A 273 -5.00 -10.25 21.61
C GLU A 273 -5.43 -9.73 20.23
N LEU A 274 -6.70 -9.89 19.88
CA LEU A 274 -7.25 -9.42 18.61
C LEU A 274 -7.99 -8.10 18.82
N ARG A 275 -7.76 -7.13 17.91
CA ARG A 275 -8.43 -5.82 17.89
C ARG A 275 -8.84 -5.48 16.45
N GLY A 276 -9.93 -4.75 16.30
CA GLY A 276 -10.34 -4.21 15.00
C GLY A 276 -9.40 -3.13 14.50
N LEU A 277 -9.47 -2.82 13.20
CA LEU A 277 -8.72 -1.70 12.62
C LEU A 277 -9.02 -0.39 13.37
N GLN A 278 -7.98 0.44 13.50
CA GLN A 278 -8.06 1.73 14.18
C GLN A 278 -8.07 2.87 13.15
N PRO A 279 -8.68 4.03 13.49
CA PRO A 279 -8.54 5.24 12.69
C PRO A 279 -7.06 5.62 12.49
N PHE A 280 -6.74 6.25 11.36
CA PHE A 280 -5.35 6.58 11.00
C PHE A 280 -4.70 7.51 12.02
N GLU A 281 -5.47 8.38 12.65
CA GLU A 281 -5.02 9.33 13.68
C GLU A 281 -4.50 8.61 14.93
N ARG A 282 -4.99 7.40 15.20
CA ARG A 282 -4.52 6.54 16.30
C ARG A 282 -3.35 5.65 15.89
N PHE A 283 -3.06 5.55 14.60
CA PHE A 283 -2.07 4.61 14.08
C PHE A 283 -0.65 4.80 14.66
N PRO A 284 -0.15 6.03 14.89
CA PRO A 284 1.13 6.23 15.57
C PRO A 284 1.12 5.67 17.00
N GLU A 285 0.04 5.84 17.75
CA GLU A 285 -0.10 5.31 19.11
C GLU A 285 -0.17 3.78 19.13
N VAL A 286 -0.82 3.19 18.11
CA VAL A 286 -0.86 1.74 17.90
C VAL A 286 0.56 1.22 17.68
N LEU A 287 1.30 1.76 16.70
CA LEU A 287 2.68 1.33 16.42
C LEU A 287 3.63 1.60 17.59
N GLY A 288 3.48 2.75 18.24
CA GLY A 288 4.27 3.16 19.40
C GLY A 288 4.14 2.21 20.59
N SER A 289 2.97 1.57 20.76
CA SER A 289 2.75 0.61 21.85
C SER A 289 3.55 -0.69 21.74
N ALA A 290 4.12 -0.98 20.57
CA ALA A 290 4.82 -2.23 20.30
C ALA A 290 6.27 -2.23 20.78
N ASP A 291 6.75 -3.39 21.21
CA ASP A 291 8.18 -3.69 21.33
C ASP A 291 8.74 -4.15 19.98
N ILE A 292 7.95 -4.91 19.22
CA ILE A 292 8.32 -5.46 17.91
C ILE A 292 7.16 -5.31 16.95
N LEU A 293 7.44 -4.97 15.70
CA LEU A 293 6.46 -4.90 14.64
C LEU A 293 6.56 -6.14 13.73
N LEU A 294 5.43 -6.84 13.59
CA LEU A 294 5.30 -8.08 12.85
C LEU A 294 4.71 -7.83 11.46
N ALA A 295 5.31 -8.42 10.45
CA ALA A 295 4.80 -8.44 9.09
C ALA A 295 4.98 -9.84 8.48
N VAL A 296 4.00 -10.24 7.68
CA VAL A 296 4.01 -11.52 6.98
C VAL A 296 3.59 -11.29 5.53
N LEU A 297 4.21 -12.02 4.61
CA LEU A 297 3.91 -12.05 3.19
C LEU A 297 4.21 -13.44 2.64
N GLU A 298 3.21 -14.09 2.07
CA GLU A 298 3.40 -15.40 1.45
C GLU A 298 4.28 -15.34 0.19
N ARG A 299 4.99 -16.44 -0.06
CA ARG A 299 5.96 -16.55 -1.15
C ARG A 299 5.41 -16.14 -2.51
N GLU A 300 4.21 -16.59 -2.83
CA GLU A 300 3.59 -16.31 -4.12
C GLU A 300 3.33 -14.82 -4.35
N ALA A 301 2.94 -14.12 -3.28
CA ALA A 301 2.64 -12.69 -3.31
C ALA A 301 3.90 -11.83 -3.47
N GLY A 302 5.05 -12.32 -3.00
CA GLY A 302 6.34 -11.61 -3.08
C GLY A 302 6.77 -11.22 -4.49
N SER A 303 6.28 -11.94 -5.52
CA SER A 303 6.60 -11.69 -6.93
C SER A 303 5.80 -10.56 -7.59
N PHE A 304 4.71 -10.11 -6.99
CA PHE A 304 3.81 -9.11 -7.61
C PHE A 304 3.31 -8.04 -6.63
N SER A 305 3.87 -7.99 -5.41
CA SER A 305 3.43 -7.08 -4.36
C SER A 305 4.57 -6.77 -3.39
N VAL A 306 4.59 -5.54 -2.87
CA VAL A 306 5.53 -5.10 -1.82
C VAL A 306 4.71 -4.69 -0.59
N PRO A 307 4.99 -5.22 0.61
CA PRO A 307 4.18 -4.97 1.80
C PRO A 307 4.39 -3.54 2.31
N SER A 308 3.48 -2.63 1.96
CA SER A 308 3.56 -1.19 2.28
C SER A 308 3.61 -0.87 3.78
N LYS A 309 3.10 -1.77 4.65
CA LYS A 309 3.15 -1.59 6.12
C LYS A 309 4.58 -1.44 6.66
N ILE A 310 5.57 -2.03 5.97
CA ILE A 310 6.98 -1.90 6.34
C ILE A 310 7.42 -0.45 6.33
N LEU A 311 6.89 0.38 5.42
CA LEU A 311 7.22 1.81 5.36
C LEU A 311 6.77 2.54 6.62
N SER A 312 5.58 2.24 7.13
CA SER A 312 5.09 2.80 8.40
C SER A 312 5.86 2.27 9.60
N TYR A 313 6.29 1.01 9.56
CA TYR A 313 7.09 0.40 10.63
C TYR A 313 8.49 1.02 10.72
N LEU A 314 9.10 1.33 9.57
CA LEU A 314 10.35 2.09 9.51
C LEU A 314 10.18 3.48 10.14
N CYS A 315 9.07 4.17 9.88
CA CYS A 315 8.79 5.44 10.54
C CYS A 315 8.64 5.32 12.06
N ALA A 316 8.00 4.26 12.56
CA ALA A 316 7.72 4.07 13.98
C ALA A 316 8.97 3.80 14.83
N GLY A 317 10.10 3.44 14.21
CA GLY A 317 11.36 3.24 14.91
C GLY A 317 11.34 2.04 15.88
N ARG A 318 10.71 0.93 15.46
CA ARG A 318 10.67 -0.34 16.20
C ARG A 318 11.34 -1.45 15.39
N PRO A 319 11.95 -2.46 16.04
CA PRO A 319 12.49 -3.61 15.33
C PRO A 319 11.38 -4.34 14.57
N ILE A 320 11.72 -4.82 13.38
CA ILE A 320 10.78 -5.48 12.48
C ILE A 320 11.09 -6.98 12.43
N VAL A 321 10.08 -7.83 12.59
CA VAL A 321 10.18 -9.25 12.24
C VAL A 321 9.29 -9.49 11.02
N LEU A 322 9.92 -9.84 9.90
CA LEU A 322 9.26 -9.99 8.61
C LEU A 322 9.42 -11.42 8.09
N ALA A 323 8.31 -12.12 7.92
CA ALA A 323 8.28 -13.35 7.13
C ALA A 323 7.96 -13.00 5.67
N ALA A 324 8.94 -13.06 4.78
CA ALA A 324 8.80 -12.76 3.35
C ALA A 324 9.96 -13.36 2.54
N PRO A 325 9.80 -13.62 1.23
CA PRO A 325 10.93 -14.01 0.38
C PRO A 325 12.04 -12.96 0.42
N ALA A 326 13.29 -13.41 0.58
CA ALA A 326 14.45 -12.54 0.70
C ALA A 326 14.62 -11.56 -0.47
N GLU A 327 14.15 -11.92 -1.68
CA GLU A 327 14.25 -11.08 -2.88
C GLU A 327 13.22 -9.94 -2.89
N ASN A 328 12.21 -9.96 -2.01
CA ASN A 328 11.21 -8.90 -1.95
C ASN A 328 11.86 -7.58 -1.50
N LEU A 329 11.44 -6.45 -2.10
CA LEU A 329 12.03 -5.14 -1.78
C LEU A 329 11.97 -4.82 -0.28
N ALA A 330 10.86 -5.15 0.39
CA ALA A 330 10.75 -4.88 1.82
C ALA A 330 11.68 -5.76 2.68
N ALA A 331 11.90 -7.02 2.28
CA ALA A 331 12.84 -7.92 2.92
C ALA A 331 14.28 -7.41 2.80
N ARG A 332 14.68 -6.97 1.60
CA ARG A 332 15.99 -6.37 1.36
C ARG A 332 16.19 -5.10 2.18
N ILE A 333 15.23 -4.17 2.16
CA ILE A 333 15.32 -2.93 2.97
C ILE A 333 15.53 -3.25 4.45
N VAL A 334 14.71 -4.14 5.04
CA VAL A 334 14.82 -4.47 6.47
C VAL A 334 16.17 -5.13 6.80
N SER A 335 16.66 -6.02 5.93
CA SER A 335 17.91 -6.75 6.14
C SER A 335 19.14 -5.85 5.95
N ASP A 336 19.18 -5.10 4.84
CA ASP A 336 20.34 -4.29 4.43
C ASP A 336 20.66 -3.19 5.44
N ILE A 337 19.62 -2.59 6.06
CA ILE A 337 19.79 -1.54 7.05
C ILE A 337 19.85 -2.07 8.49
N GLY A 338 19.69 -3.39 8.70
CA GLY A 338 19.65 -3.98 10.03
C GLY A 338 18.50 -3.49 10.91
N ALA A 339 17.35 -3.15 10.32
CA ALA A 339 16.16 -2.67 11.04
C ALA A 339 15.35 -3.81 11.68
N GLY A 340 15.77 -5.06 11.50
CA GLY A 340 14.98 -6.21 11.90
C GLY A 340 15.58 -7.54 11.50
N ARG A 341 14.74 -8.57 11.53
CA ARG A 341 15.05 -9.93 11.06
C ARG A 341 14.06 -10.32 9.97
N VAL A 342 14.58 -10.86 8.88
CA VAL A 342 13.79 -11.45 7.80
C VAL A 342 13.95 -12.95 7.86
N VAL A 343 12.83 -13.65 7.73
CA VAL A 343 12.76 -15.12 7.66
C VAL A 343 11.94 -15.54 6.47
N GLU A 344 12.12 -16.77 6.01
CA GLU A 344 11.31 -17.31 4.92
C GLU A 344 9.83 -17.45 5.35
N PRO A 345 8.86 -17.29 4.42
CA PRO A 345 7.43 -17.30 4.76
C PRO A 345 6.93 -18.54 5.52
N GLU A 346 7.56 -19.70 5.29
CA GLU A 346 7.20 -20.98 5.89
C GLU A 346 7.98 -21.28 7.19
N ASP A 347 8.94 -20.43 7.57
CA ASP A 347 9.81 -20.63 8.72
C ASP A 347 9.21 -20.10 10.04
N ALA A 348 8.23 -20.83 10.57
CA ALA A 348 7.57 -20.47 11.83
C ALA A 348 8.53 -20.48 13.03
N ALA A 349 9.53 -21.36 13.03
CA ALA A 349 10.53 -21.45 14.09
C ALA A 349 11.46 -20.23 14.07
N GLY A 350 11.97 -19.86 12.89
CA GLY A 350 12.78 -18.65 12.70
C GLY A 350 11.99 -17.38 13.02
N PHE A 351 10.72 -17.29 12.60
CA PHE A 351 9.85 -16.16 12.93
C PHE A 351 9.70 -15.98 14.45
N THR A 352 9.45 -17.08 15.16
CA THR A 352 9.31 -17.08 16.62
C THR A 352 10.64 -16.75 17.30
N SER A 353 11.74 -17.37 16.88
CA SER A 353 13.07 -17.11 17.42
C SER A 353 13.51 -15.66 17.21
N ALA A 354 13.20 -15.07 16.06
CA ALA A 354 13.51 -13.68 15.76
C ALA A 354 12.75 -12.70 16.66
N ALA A 355 11.46 -12.98 16.93
CA ALA A 355 10.67 -12.18 17.86
C ALA A 355 11.21 -12.31 19.28
N LEU A 356 11.48 -13.53 19.75
CA LEU A 356 12.04 -13.76 21.09
C LEU A 356 13.39 -13.05 21.28
N HIS A 357 14.28 -13.10 20.27
CA HIS A 357 15.56 -12.39 20.32
C HIS A 357 15.40 -10.90 20.64
N PHE A 358 14.51 -10.18 19.96
CA PHE A 358 14.29 -8.75 20.26
C PHE A 358 13.53 -8.50 21.56
N LEU A 359 12.70 -9.45 22.03
CA LEU A 359 12.06 -9.35 23.34
C LEU A 359 13.06 -9.57 24.49
N ASP A 360 14.10 -10.37 24.26
CA ASP A 360 15.11 -10.77 25.23
C ASP A 360 16.34 -9.86 25.24
N ASP A 361 16.59 -9.15 24.15
CA ASP A 361 17.69 -8.20 23.99
C ASP A 361 17.16 -6.78 23.66
N PRO A 362 16.87 -5.97 24.70
CA PRO A 362 16.37 -4.60 24.53
C PRO A 362 17.33 -3.69 23.78
N GLU A 363 18.64 -3.95 23.84
CA GLU A 363 19.64 -3.13 23.17
C GLU A 363 19.64 -3.41 21.67
N ALA A 364 19.64 -4.69 21.28
CA ALA A 364 19.47 -5.07 19.87
C ALA A 364 18.15 -4.54 19.28
N ALA A 365 17.07 -4.55 20.07
CA ALA A 365 15.78 -3.98 19.69
C ALA A 365 15.86 -2.46 19.49
N ARG A 366 16.50 -1.73 20.41
CA ARG A 366 16.71 -0.28 20.34
C ARG A 366 17.51 0.10 19.10
N GLU A 367 18.65 -0.54 18.88
CA GLU A 367 19.50 -0.25 17.72
C GLU A 367 18.78 -0.51 16.38
N ALA A 368 18.04 -1.63 16.28
CA ALA A 368 17.26 -1.94 15.08
C ALA A 368 16.17 -0.89 14.83
N GLY A 369 15.48 -0.43 15.89
CA GLY A 369 14.52 0.66 15.80
C GLY A 369 15.13 1.99 15.36
N GLU A 370 16.32 2.33 15.86
CA GLU A 370 17.04 3.55 15.45
C GLU A 370 17.45 3.50 13.98
N ARG A 371 17.96 2.36 13.51
CA ARG A 371 18.29 2.16 12.09
C ARG A 371 17.05 2.25 11.20
N ALA A 372 15.93 1.68 11.64
CA ALA A 372 14.64 1.78 10.96
C ALA A 372 14.21 3.25 10.79
N ARG A 373 14.28 4.03 11.87
CA ARG A 373 13.91 5.45 11.87
C ARG A 373 14.86 6.29 11.01
N ALA A 374 16.17 6.09 11.13
CA ALA A 374 17.17 6.82 10.36
C ALA A 374 17.00 6.61 8.83
N TYR A 375 16.64 5.39 8.42
CA TYR A 375 16.28 5.12 7.03
C TYR A 375 15.05 5.92 6.59
N ALA A 376 13.98 5.91 7.40
CA ALA A 376 12.77 6.67 7.09
C ALA A 376 13.06 8.18 6.95
N GLU A 377 13.86 8.76 7.84
CA GLU A 377 14.20 10.19 7.83
C GLU A 377 15.01 10.61 6.59
N SER A 378 15.87 9.71 6.11
CA SER A 378 16.69 9.95 4.92
C SER A 378 15.95 9.68 3.59
N HIS A 379 15.04 8.70 3.56
CA HIS A 379 14.42 8.22 2.32
C HIS A 379 12.98 8.68 2.10
N PHE A 380 12.24 9.05 3.15
CA PHE A 380 10.81 9.42 3.06
C PHE A 380 10.58 10.94 3.09
N ARG A 381 11.57 11.67 2.62
CA ARG A 381 11.55 13.13 2.42
C ARG A 381 10.56 13.49 1.32
N ILE A 382 9.36 13.95 1.73
CA ILE A 382 8.27 14.25 0.79
C ILE A 382 8.66 15.30 -0.25
N ASP A 383 9.50 16.26 0.12
CA ASP A 383 10.06 17.25 -0.78
C ASP A 383 10.86 16.59 -1.93
N ARG A 384 11.72 15.64 -1.62
CA ARG A 384 12.50 14.90 -2.63
C ARG A 384 11.63 13.98 -3.48
N VAL A 385 10.60 13.39 -2.88
CA VAL A 385 9.65 12.56 -3.61
C VAL A 385 8.84 13.40 -4.60
N ALA A 386 8.37 14.57 -4.19
CA ALA A 386 7.63 15.48 -5.04
C ALA A 386 8.47 15.99 -6.22
N ASP A 387 9.77 16.29 -6.02
CA ASP A 387 10.70 16.65 -7.10
C ASP A 387 10.64 15.58 -8.23
N ARG A 388 10.71 14.30 -7.86
CA ARG A 388 10.70 13.18 -8.81
C ARG A 388 9.36 13.04 -9.54
N PHE A 389 8.23 13.27 -8.85
CA PHE A 389 6.92 13.25 -9.51
C PHE A 389 6.73 14.44 -10.44
N GLU A 390 7.22 15.63 -10.09
CA GLU A 390 7.19 16.79 -10.97
C GLU A 390 8.02 16.55 -12.24
N GLU A 391 9.17 15.89 -12.15
CA GLU A 391 9.94 15.44 -13.32
C GLU A 391 9.14 14.48 -14.21
N VAL A 392 8.44 13.50 -13.62
CA VAL A 392 7.56 12.58 -14.35
C VAL A 392 6.44 13.36 -15.05
N PHE A 393 5.84 14.33 -14.37
CA PHE A 393 4.76 15.14 -14.94
C PHE A 393 5.24 16.02 -16.09
N ALA A 394 6.43 16.62 -15.98
CA ALA A 394 7.05 17.36 -17.07
C ALA A 394 7.23 16.47 -18.31
N LYS A 395 7.89 15.31 -18.15
CA LYS A 395 8.08 14.32 -19.23
C LYS A 395 6.74 13.86 -19.84
N ALA A 396 5.71 13.68 -19.00
CA ALA A 396 4.39 13.23 -19.46
C ALA A 396 3.71 14.27 -20.38
N ARG A 397 3.85 15.56 -20.07
CA ARG A 397 3.27 16.65 -20.87
C ARG A 397 4.01 16.85 -22.19
N ASP A 398 5.34 16.76 -22.18
CA ASP A 398 6.15 16.89 -23.40
C ASP A 398 5.83 15.76 -24.40
N GLY A 399 5.71 14.53 -23.89
CA GLY A 399 5.29 13.37 -24.69
C GLY A 399 3.89 13.53 -25.29
N GLN A 400 2.98 14.23 -24.60
CA GLN A 400 1.64 14.51 -25.10
C GLN A 400 1.65 15.55 -26.24
N ALA A 401 2.51 16.57 -26.16
CA ALA A 401 2.64 17.59 -27.20
C ALA A 401 3.16 17.00 -28.53
N SER A 402 4.10 16.05 -28.46
CA SER A 402 4.66 15.36 -29.64
C SER A 402 3.70 14.39 -30.34
N GLY A 403 2.63 13.95 -29.65
CA GLY A 403 1.64 12.99 -30.16
C GLY A 403 0.37 13.62 -30.75
N ARG A 404 0.26 14.95 -30.80
CA ARG A 404 -0.82 15.62 -31.54
C ARG A 404 -0.50 15.53 -33.02
N PRO A 405 -1.38 14.99 -33.89
CA PRO A 405 -1.17 15.11 -35.32
C PRO A 405 -1.11 16.60 -35.63
N GLY A 406 0.04 17.03 -36.17
CA GLY A 406 0.25 18.39 -36.60
C GLY A 406 -0.88 18.79 -37.55
N GLU A 407 -1.38 19.99 -37.34
CA GLU A 407 -2.16 20.70 -38.35
C GLU A 407 -1.42 20.55 -39.67
N ALA A 408 -2.09 19.94 -40.65
CA ALA A 408 -1.64 19.97 -42.03
C ALA A 408 -1.66 21.44 -42.45
N ILE A 409 -0.49 22.07 -42.40
CA ILE A 409 -0.24 23.38 -43.01
C ILE A 409 -0.01 23.12 -44.50
N GLY A 410 -0.89 23.67 -45.34
CA GLY A 410 -0.67 23.85 -46.78
C GLY A 410 -1.39 22.84 -47.66
#